data_AF-A0A978V3G6-F1
#
_entry.id   AF-A0A978V3G6-F1
#
_cell.length_a   1.000
_cell.length_b   1.000
_cell.length_c   1.000
_cell.angle_alpha   90.00
_cell.angle_beta   90.00
_cell.angle_gamma   90.00
#
_symmetry.space_group_name_H-M   'P 1'
#
loop_
_entity.id
_entity.type
_entity.pdbx_description
1 polymer ?
#
loop_
_entity_poly.entity_id
_entity_poly.type
_entity_poly.pdbx_seq_one_letter_code
_entity_poly.pdbx_strand_id
1 'polypeptide(L)'
;MFSTNNFHGRQTWEYDADAGTPEERAQVEKARQHFYQNRFNVKPYSDHLCRFQLLREKKFKQSIPQEKVDDDDEKISYKTADATMRRAINFWSALQSPHGHWPALNAGVMFYVPPFNEDGGWGLHIEGPSMMMCTVLNYLAMRILGEGPDGGLNSACSRARKWILDHGGAMYSASWGKTWMAILGVYDWEGSNPMPPEFWFHRTLVPLHPSKMFCYCRLTLMPMSYFYGKRFVGPITPLIQQLREEIYHQPYNQIKWPRVRHFCAEEDNNYPNGRLQRLMWDGFTMWPSLF
;
A
#
# COMPACT_ATOMS: atom_id res chain seq x y z
N MET A 1 -5.89 -7.94 -19.47
CA MET A 1 -6.99 -7.09 -18.95
C MET A 1 -8.09 -7.03 -19.98
N PHE A 2 -9.36 -7.16 -19.59
CA PHE A 2 -10.54 -7.00 -20.45
C PHE A 2 -11.16 -5.62 -20.17
N SER A 3 -11.53 -4.86 -21.21
CA SER A 3 -12.21 -3.56 -21.06
C SER A 3 -13.40 -3.49 -21.99
N THR A 4 -14.56 -3.11 -21.45
CA THR A 4 -15.80 -2.94 -22.23
C THR A 4 -15.81 -1.65 -23.07
N ASN A 5 -14.88 -0.72 -22.80
CA ASN A 5 -14.75 0.57 -23.48
C ASN A 5 -13.37 0.78 -24.12
N ASN A 6 -12.62 -0.30 -24.39
CA ASN A 6 -11.27 -0.24 -24.95
C ASN A 6 -10.30 0.70 -24.18
N PHE A 7 -10.41 0.71 -22.85
CA PHE A 7 -9.62 1.57 -21.96
C PHE A 7 -9.77 3.08 -22.17
N HIS A 8 -10.82 3.54 -22.88
CA HIS A 8 -11.12 4.97 -22.99
C HIS A 8 -11.20 5.63 -21.61
N GLY A 9 -10.53 6.79 -21.48
CA GLY A 9 -10.43 7.53 -20.22
C GLY A 9 -9.34 7.06 -19.26
N ARG A 10 -8.60 5.99 -19.59
CA ARG A 10 -7.39 5.61 -18.85
C ARG A 10 -6.17 6.20 -19.52
N GLN A 11 -5.28 6.75 -18.70
CA GLN A 11 -3.94 7.15 -19.12
C GLN A 11 -2.94 6.38 -18.27
N THR A 12 -1.93 5.78 -18.92
CA THR A 12 -0.79 5.15 -18.26
C THR A 12 0.40 6.07 -18.39
N TRP A 13 1.12 6.25 -17.30
CA TRP A 13 2.34 7.04 -17.25
C TRP A 13 3.49 6.08 -16.96
N GLU A 14 4.55 6.20 -17.76
CA GLU A 14 5.79 5.46 -17.59
C GLU A 14 6.91 6.48 -17.35
N TYR A 15 7.83 6.12 -16.45
CA TYR A 15 9.00 6.95 -16.21
C TYR A 15 10.06 6.65 -17.28
N ASP A 16 10.42 7.68 -18.05
CA ASP A 16 11.53 7.66 -19.00
C ASP A 16 12.61 8.62 -18.50
N ALA A 17 13.80 8.08 -18.23
CA ALA A 17 14.93 8.84 -17.68
C ALA A 17 15.54 9.81 -18.71
N ASP A 18 15.35 9.54 -20.00
CA ASP A 18 15.92 10.32 -21.10
C ASP A 18 14.92 11.31 -21.72
N ALA A 19 13.65 11.25 -21.31
CA ALA A 19 12.59 12.11 -21.83
C ALA A 19 12.88 13.61 -21.65
N GLY A 20 12.50 14.39 -22.66
CA GLY A 20 12.56 15.85 -22.65
C GLY A 20 13.92 16.47 -22.97
N THR A 21 14.04 17.78 -22.75
CA THR A 21 15.31 18.51 -22.92
C THR A 21 16.20 18.38 -21.66
N PRO A 22 17.51 18.71 -21.74
CA PRO A 22 18.37 18.73 -20.56
C PRO A 22 17.84 19.61 -19.41
N GLU A 23 17.24 20.75 -19.73
CA GLU A 23 16.64 21.66 -18.74
C GLU A 23 15.43 21.03 -18.05
N GLU A 24 14.63 20.30 -18.82
CA GLU A 24 13.45 19.60 -18.31
C GLU A 24 13.85 18.45 -17.38
N ARG A 25 14.87 17.69 -17.75
CA ARG A 25 15.46 16.66 -16.88
C ARG A 25 16.04 17.27 -15.61
N ALA A 26 16.73 18.40 -15.72
CA ALA A 26 17.26 19.12 -14.55
C ALA A 26 16.14 19.60 -13.61
N GLN A 27 14.99 20.02 -14.15
CA GLN A 27 13.82 20.38 -13.35
C GLN A 27 13.25 19.18 -12.57
N VAL A 28 13.12 18.03 -13.23
CA VAL A 28 12.67 16.78 -12.61
C VAL A 28 13.64 16.34 -11.51
N GLU A 29 14.94 16.37 -11.78
CA GLU A 29 15.97 16.01 -10.81
C GLU A 29 15.97 16.95 -9.60
N LYS A 30 15.80 18.26 -9.81
CA LYS A 30 15.65 19.23 -8.73
C LYS A 30 14.43 18.93 -7.86
N ALA A 31 13.29 18.57 -8.47
CA ALA A 31 12.09 18.19 -7.73
C ALA A 31 12.31 16.90 -6.91
N ARG A 32 13.02 15.91 -7.49
CA ARG A 32 13.40 14.67 -6.80
C ARG A 32 14.32 14.92 -5.60
N GLN A 33 15.35 15.75 -5.76
CA GLN A 33 16.26 16.12 -4.68
C GLN A 33 15.56 16.92 -3.57
N HIS A 34 14.70 17.87 -3.96
CA HIS A 34 13.89 18.63 -3.01
C HIS A 34 12.97 17.71 -2.21
N PHE A 35 12.28 16.78 -2.87
CA PHE A 35 11.50 15.76 -2.18
C PHE A 35 12.37 14.97 -1.21
N TYR A 36 13.52 14.47 -1.67
CA TYR A 36 14.43 13.70 -0.82
C TYR A 36 14.83 14.48 0.44
N GLN A 37 15.32 15.70 0.30
CA GLN A 37 15.78 16.51 1.44
C GLN A 37 14.66 16.87 2.42
N ASN A 38 13.41 16.97 1.95
CA ASN A 38 12.28 17.46 2.73
C ASN A 38 11.23 16.39 3.06
N ARG A 39 11.44 15.12 2.70
CA ARG A 39 10.42 14.05 2.79
C ARG A 39 9.85 13.81 4.21
N PHE A 40 10.57 14.23 5.24
CA PHE A 40 10.13 14.15 6.64
C PHE A 40 9.50 15.46 7.15
N ASN A 41 9.71 16.56 6.44
CA ASN A 41 9.18 17.90 6.79
C ASN A 41 7.98 18.29 5.93
N VAL A 42 7.85 17.72 4.74
CA VAL A 42 6.85 18.06 3.73
C VAL A 42 6.22 16.78 3.21
N LYS A 43 4.89 16.76 3.17
CA LYS A 43 4.12 15.62 2.68
C LYS A 43 4.44 15.35 1.20
N PRO A 44 4.68 14.08 0.80
CA PRO A 44 4.93 13.73 -0.59
C PRO A 44 3.76 14.17 -1.47
N TYR A 45 4.08 14.84 -2.59
CA TYR A 45 3.11 15.25 -3.59
C TYR A 45 3.52 14.65 -4.95
N SER A 46 3.03 13.45 -5.26
CA SER A 46 3.61 12.65 -6.36
C SER A 46 3.00 12.91 -7.74
N ASP A 47 1.95 13.71 -7.87
CA ASP A 47 1.48 14.22 -9.17
C ASP A 47 2.23 15.49 -9.60
N HIS A 48 3.27 15.92 -8.87
CA HIS A 48 4.09 17.07 -9.25
C HIS A 48 4.74 16.89 -10.63
N LEU A 49 5.28 15.69 -10.92
CA LEU A 49 5.87 15.38 -12.21
C LEU A 49 4.82 15.35 -13.33
N CYS A 50 3.64 14.76 -13.06
CA CYS A 50 2.51 14.77 -13.99
C CYS A 50 2.07 16.20 -14.33
N ARG A 51 2.01 17.08 -13.33
CA ARG A 51 1.69 18.51 -13.51
C ARG A 51 2.73 19.22 -14.36
N PHE A 52 4.03 18.96 -14.19
CA PHE A 52 5.06 19.54 -15.06
C PHE A 52 4.77 19.24 -16.53
N GLN A 53 4.47 17.99 -16.85
CA GLN A 53 4.17 17.58 -18.22
C GLN A 53 2.89 18.25 -18.74
N LEU A 54 1.77 18.17 -18.01
CA LEU A 54 0.48 18.73 -18.48
C LEU A 54 0.55 20.24 -18.69
N LEU A 55 1.18 20.97 -17.77
CA LEU A 55 1.33 22.42 -17.89
C LEU A 55 2.25 22.77 -19.07
N ARG A 56 3.30 21.99 -19.31
CA ARG A 56 4.24 22.19 -20.42
C ARG A 56 3.61 21.91 -21.78
N GLU A 57 2.89 20.81 -21.93
CA GLU A 57 2.16 20.46 -23.15
C GLU A 57 1.20 21.57 -23.57
N LYS A 58 0.55 22.22 -22.59
CA LYS A 58 -0.33 23.36 -22.81
C LYS A 58 0.36 24.72 -22.88
N LYS A 59 1.70 24.75 -22.76
CA LYS A 59 2.51 25.98 -22.68
C LYS A 59 1.96 26.95 -21.63
N PHE A 60 1.41 26.42 -20.54
CA PHE A 60 0.70 27.19 -19.54
C PHE A 60 1.67 28.11 -18.78
N LYS A 61 1.26 29.36 -18.61
CA LYS A 61 1.91 30.32 -17.72
C LYS A 61 0.84 30.94 -16.84
N GLN A 62 1.04 30.90 -15.53
CA GLN A 62 0.12 31.53 -14.59
C GLN A 62 0.27 33.05 -14.72
N SER A 63 -0.70 33.69 -15.38
CA SER A 63 -0.73 35.14 -15.60
C SER A 63 -1.39 35.91 -14.46
N ILE A 64 -2.16 35.23 -13.61
CA ILE A 64 -2.88 35.87 -12.51
C ILE A 64 -1.95 35.89 -11.28
N PRO A 65 -1.63 37.08 -10.72
CA PRO A 65 -0.78 37.21 -9.54
C PRO A 65 -1.35 36.46 -8.34
N GLN A 66 -0.46 35.95 -7.48
CA GLN A 66 -0.87 35.40 -6.20
C GLN A 66 -1.10 36.55 -5.22
N GLU A 67 -2.33 36.67 -4.73
CA GLU A 67 -2.63 37.53 -3.60
C GLU A 67 -2.01 36.94 -2.33
N LYS A 68 -1.31 37.76 -1.55
CA LYS A 68 -0.87 37.41 -0.19
C LYS A 68 -1.94 37.90 0.77
N VAL A 69 -2.36 37.01 1.66
CA VAL A 69 -3.23 37.35 2.79
C VAL A 69 -2.39 37.11 4.02
N ASP A 70 -2.19 38.14 4.84
CA ASP A 70 -1.47 38.00 6.10
C ASP A 70 -2.36 37.27 7.12
N ASP A 71 -1.75 36.52 8.05
CA ASP A 71 -2.47 35.69 9.03
C ASP A 71 -3.22 36.51 10.10
N ASP A 72 -3.06 37.84 10.11
CA ASP A 72 -3.60 38.75 11.12
C ASP A 72 -5.06 39.12 10.88
N ASP A 73 -6.02 38.21 11.16
CA ASP A 73 -7.49 38.47 11.29
C ASP A 73 -8.13 39.45 10.26
N GLU A 74 -7.49 39.67 9.11
CA GLU A 74 -7.95 40.62 8.10
C GLU A 74 -9.15 39.99 7.40
N LYS A 75 -10.24 40.75 7.33
CA LYS A 75 -11.42 40.32 6.58
C LYS A 75 -11.04 40.20 5.11
N ILE A 76 -10.90 38.95 4.63
CA ILE A 76 -10.65 38.63 3.22
C ILE A 76 -11.68 39.37 2.36
N SER A 77 -11.20 40.30 1.53
CA SER A 77 -12.08 41.06 0.65
C SER A 77 -12.65 40.17 -0.47
N TYR A 78 -13.84 40.50 -0.96
CA TYR A 78 -14.41 39.83 -2.14
C TYR A 78 -13.46 39.85 -3.34
N LYS A 79 -12.75 40.96 -3.54
CA LYS A 79 -11.78 41.12 -4.64
C LYS A 79 -10.63 40.12 -4.50
N THR A 80 -10.09 39.95 -3.30
CA THR A 80 -9.03 38.98 -2.99
C THR A 80 -9.51 37.55 -3.25
N ALA A 81 -10.73 37.22 -2.81
CA ALA A 81 -11.33 35.92 -3.05
C ALA A 81 -11.59 35.65 -4.55
N ASP A 82 -12.16 36.60 -5.29
CA ASP A 82 -12.40 36.48 -6.74
C ASP A 82 -11.08 36.30 -7.52
N ALA A 83 -10.05 37.10 -7.23
CA ALA A 83 -8.75 36.98 -7.86
C ALA A 83 -8.11 35.60 -7.57
N THR A 84 -8.17 35.14 -6.32
CA THR A 84 -7.65 33.83 -5.91
C THR A 84 -8.38 32.68 -6.61
N MET A 85 -9.72 32.76 -6.69
CA MET A 85 -10.53 31.75 -7.37
C MET A 85 -10.26 31.73 -8.88
N ARG A 86 -10.16 32.89 -9.54
CA ARG A 86 -9.79 32.96 -10.97
C ARG A 86 -8.43 32.36 -11.22
N ARG A 87 -7.44 32.65 -10.35
CA ARG A 87 -6.10 32.06 -10.43
C ARG A 87 -6.13 30.54 -10.30
N ALA A 88 -6.88 30.03 -9.33
CA ALA A 88 -7.04 28.60 -9.08
C ALA A 88 -7.73 27.91 -10.27
N ILE A 89 -8.84 28.45 -10.76
CA ILE A 89 -9.57 27.90 -11.91
C ILE A 89 -8.67 27.89 -13.16
N ASN A 90 -7.97 28.99 -13.44
CA ASN A 90 -7.03 29.06 -14.57
C ASN A 90 -5.98 27.94 -14.50
N PHE A 91 -5.42 27.70 -13.31
CA PHE A 91 -4.46 26.62 -13.07
C PHE A 91 -5.09 25.23 -13.23
N TRP A 92 -6.24 24.97 -12.60
CA TRP A 92 -6.89 23.67 -12.66
C TRP A 92 -7.40 23.33 -14.06
N SER A 93 -7.93 24.29 -14.82
CA SER A 93 -8.29 24.10 -16.23
C SER A 93 -7.08 23.69 -17.08
N ALA A 94 -5.89 24.22 -16.78
CA ALA A 94 -4.65 23.80 -17.43
C ALA A 94 -4.24 22.36 -17.08
N LEU A 95 -4.71 21.79 -15.96
CA LEU A 95 -4.44 20.39 -15.60
C LEU A 95 -5.43 19.37 -16.16
N GLN A 96 -6.50 19.79 -16.83
CA GLN A 96 -7.45 18.85 -17.45
C GLN A 96 -6.79 18.07 -18.59
N SER A 97 -6.89 16.74 -18.61
CA SER A 97 -6.37 15.93 -19.70
C SER A 97 -7.14 16.19 -21.01
N PRO A 98 -6.58 15.83 -22.19
CA PRO A 98 -7.30 15.92 -23.46
C PRO A 98 -8.61 15.12 -23.51
N HIS A 99 -8.81 14.18 -22.58
CA HIS A 99 -10.04 13.38 -22.46
C HIS A 99 -11.04 13.95 -21.44
N GLY A 100 -10.80 15.15 -20.92
CA GLY A 100 -11.73 15.87 -20.05
C GLY A 100 -11.67 15.51 -18.57
N HIS A 101 -10.82 14.56 -18.16
CA HIS A 101 -10.63 14.20 -16.74
C HIS A 101 -9.42 14.90 -16.13
N TRP A 102 -9.33 14.93 -14.80
CA TRP A 102 -8.14 15.41 -14.09
C TRP A 102 -7.36 14.22 -13.54
N PRO A 103 -6.16 13.94 -14.08
CA PRO A 103 -5.32 12.93 -13.49
C PRO A 103 -4.87 13.39 -12.10
N ALA A 104 -4.97 12.49 -11.14
CA ALA A 104 -4.51 12.69 -9.78
C ALA A 104 -3.91 11.38 -9.28
N LEU A 105 -2.92 11.49 -8.39
CA LEU A 105 -2.47 10.32 -7.66
C LEU A 105 -3.62 9.82 -6.76
N ASN A 106 -3.91 8.53 -6.86
CA ASN A 106 -4.75 7.84 -5.89
C ASN A 106 -4.00 6.62 -5.33
N ALA A 107 -2.95 6.89 -4.55
CA ALA A 107 -2.06 5.85 -4.02
C ALA A 107 -2.70 5.02 -2.91
N GLY A 108 -3.71 5.56 -2.20
CA GLY A 108 -4.42 4.86 -1.13
C GLY A 108 -3.49 4.29 -0.05
N VAL A 109 -3.80 3.05 0.36
CA VAL A 109 -2.95 2.23 1.23
C VAL A 109 -1.78 1.72 0.40
N MET A 110 -0.57 2.20 0.71
CA MET A 110 0.61 1.86 -0.06
C MET A 110 1.19 0.55 0.45
N PHE A 111 0.88 -0.55 -0.22
CA PHE A 111 1.69 -1.75 -0.14
C PHE A 111 2.84 -1.59 -1.15
N TYR A 112 4.06 -1.94 -0.75
CA TYR A 112 5.26 -2.11 -1.59
C TYR A 112 6.20 -0.92 -1.79
N VAL A 113 5.78 0.35 -1.67
CA VAL A 113 6.70 1.52 -1.62
C VAL A 113 6.16 2.75 -0.84
N PRO A 114 5.78 2.67 0.45
CA PRO A 114 5.57 3.86 1.27
C PRO A 114 6.89 4.57 1.66
N PRO A 115 6.83 5.83 2.12
CA PRO A 115 7.99 6.47 2.73
C PRO A 115 8.46 5.61 3.91
N PHE A 116 9.75 5.32 3.91
CA PHE A 116 10.40 4.53 4.95
C PHE A 116 10.54 5.37 6.22
N ASN A 117 9.95 4.90 7.32
CA ASN A 117 9.93 5.65 8.57
C ASN A 117 11.33 5.70 9.21
N GLU A 118 11.54 6.70 10.09
CA GLU A 118 12.84 6.89 10.77
C GLU A 118 13.19 5.71 11.69
N ASP A 119 12.18 5.05 12.27
CA ASP A 119 12.34 3.86 13.09
C ASP A 119 12.77 2.61 12.29
N GLY A 120 12.72 2.68 10.96
CA GLY A 120 13.09 1.58 10.07
C GLY A 120 11.94 0.67 9.67
N GLY A 121 10.68 1.09 9.85
CA GLY A 121 9.51 0.33 9.40
C GLY A 121 8.66 1.07 8.35
N TRP A 122 7.48 0.51 8.08
CA TRP A 122 6.45 1.09 7.21
C TRP A 122 5.06 1.00 7.81
N GLY A 123 4.27 2.07 7.64
CA GLY A 123 2.88 2.11 8.03
C GLY A 123 1.89 1.69 6.94
N LEU A 124 0.61 1.70 7.29
CA LEU A 124 -0.50 1.43 6.36
C LEU A 124 -0.61 2.49 5.25
N HIS A 125 -0.32 3.74 5.59
CA HIS A 125 -0.30 4.86 4.67
C HIS A 125 0.92 5.73 4.96
N ILE A 126 1.17 6.72 4.10
CA ILE A 126 2.35 7.59 4.16
C ILE A 126 2.51 8.40 5.46
N GLU A 127 1.46 8.50 6.26
CA GLU A 127 1.45 9.23 7.55
C GLU A 127 1.29 8.26 8.73
N GLY A 128 1.22 6.97 8.47
CA GLY A 128 0.96 5.96 9.49
C GLY A 128 2.23 5.56 10.22
N PRO A 129 2.15 5.25 11.52
CA PRO A 129 3.27 4.64 12.24
C PRO A 129 3.61 3.28 11.62
N SER A 130 4.84 2.83 11.86
CA SER A 130 5.31 1.53 11.39
C SER A 130 4.47 0.41 11.97
N MET A 131 4.16 -0.57 11.12
CA MET A 131 3.30 -1.70 11.47
C MET A 131 3.89 -2.99 10.88
N MET A 132 3.65 -4.12 11.53
CA MET A 132 4.29 -5.40 11.20
C MET A 132 3.93 -5.87 9.79
N MET A 133 2.64 -5.92 9.46
CA MET A 133 2.20 -6.34 8.13
C MET A 133 2.86 -5.52 7.02
N CYS A 134 2.81 -4.19 7.09
CA CYS A 134 3.38 -3.36 6.04
C CYS A 134 4.91 -3.46 6.01
N THR A 135 5.58 -3.51 7.17
CA THR A 135 7.04 -3.59 7.19
C THR A 135 7.54 -4.89 6.56
N VAL A 136 6.91 -6.03 6.89
CA VAL A 136 7.25 -7.33 6.30
C VAL A 136 6.97 -7.34 4.80
N LEU A 137 5.79 -6.89 4.35
CA LEU A 137 5.45 -6.92 2.93
C LEU A 137 6.35 -6.01 2.07
N ASN A 138 6.74 -4.85 2.59
CA ASN A 138 7.68 -3.95 1.92
C ASN A 138 9.10 -4.54 1.90
N TYR A 139 9.56 -5.14 3.00
CA TYR A 139 10.83 -5.87 3.02
C TYR A 139 10.86 -6.97 1.96
N LEU A 140 9.85 -7.84 1.94
CA LEU A 140 9.72 -8.92 0.95
C LEU A 140 9.73 -8.37 -0.49
N ALA A 141 9.03 -7.28 -0.75
CA ALA A 141 9.00 -6.67 -2.08
C ALA A 141 10.36 -6.12 -2.51
N MET A 142 11.09 -5.41 -1.66
CA MET A 142 12.45 -4.97 -1.97
C MET A 142 13.36 -6.16 -2.32
N ARG A 143 13.29 -7.23 -1.52
CA ARG A 143 14.09 -8.44 -1.75
C ARG A 143 13.73 -9.13 -3.07
N ILE A 144 12.44 -9.19 -3.43
CA ILE A 144 11.97 -9.73 -4.72
C ILE A 144 12.42 -8.84 -5.90
N LEU A 145 12.46 -7.51 -5.71
CA LEU A 145 12.94 -6.56 -6.71
C LEU A 145 14.46 -6.54 -6.89
N GLY A 146 15.19 -7.37 -6.14
CA GLY A 146 16.63 -7.59 -6.30
C GLY A 146 17.51 -6.89 -5.27
N GLU A 147 16.94 -6.13 -4.33
CA GLU A 147 17.73 -5.54 -3.24
C GLU A 147 18.27 -6.63 -2.34
N GLY A 148 19.53 -6.51 -1.93
CA GLY A 148 20.18 -7.43 -0.99
C GLY A 148 19.60 -7.37 0.44
N PRO A 149 19.98 -8.31 1.33
CA PRO A 149 19.57 -8.30 2.73
C PRO A 149 19.99 -7.02 3.48
N ASP A 150 21.10 -6.41 3.06
CA ASP A 150 21.61 -5.14 3.59
C ASP A 150 21.52 -4.01 2.54
N GLY A 151 20.75 -4.25 1.48
CA GLY A 151 20.52 -3.33 0.37
C GLY A 151 19.46 -2.26 0.66
N GLY A 152 19.08 -1.57 -0.41
CA GLY A 152 18.16 -0.44 -0.38
C GLY A 152 18.84 0.86 0.04
N LEU A 153 18.19 1.98 -0.33
CA LEU A 153 18.66 3.31 0.02
C LEU A 153 18.74 3.47 1.54
N ASN A 154 19.88 3.97 2.04
CA ASN A 154 20.16 4.11 3.48
C ASN A 154 19.98 2.79 4.26
N SER A 155 20.40 1.66 3.66
CA SER A 155 20.35 0.33 4.25
C SER A 155 18.94 -0.08 4.69
N ALA A 156 17.93 0.29 3.88
CA ALA A 156 16.53 0.09 4.18
C ALA A 156 16.19 -1.38 4.52
N CYS A 157 16.74 -2.34 3.78
CA CYS A 157 16.52 -3.76 4.06
C CYS A 157 17.00 -4.15 5.47
N SER A 158 18.22 -3.76 5.84
CA SER A 158 18.78 -4.10 7.15
C SER A 158 17.99 -3.50 8.32
N ARG A 159 17.55 -2.23 8.17
CA ARG A 159 16.75 -1.50 9.16
C ARG A 159 15.37 -2.11 9.29
N ALA A 160 14.73 -2.44 8.17
CA ALA A 160 13.43 -3.12 8.14
C ALA A 160 13.48 -4.50 8.76
N ARG A 161 14.49 -5.32 8.41
CA ARG A 161 14.68 -6.63 9.02
C ARG A 161 14.90 -6.50 10.53
N LYS A 162 15.72 -5.55 10.97
CA LYS A 162 15.91 -5.27 12.39
C LYS A 162 14.58 -4.89 13.06
N TRP A 163 13.82 -3.97 12.49
CA TRP A 163 12.51 -3.58 13.02
C TRP A 163 11.57 -4.78 13.12
N ILE A 164 11.46 -5.60 12.06
CA ILE A 164 10.63 -6.82 12.04
C ILE A 164 11.00 -7.75 13.20
N LEU A 165 12.30 -8.01 13.39
CA LEU A 165 12.78 -8.90 14.43
C LEU A 165 12.57 -8.29 15.83
N ASP A 166 12.88 -7.00 16.03
CA ASP A 166 12.68 -6.34 17.33
C ASP A 166 11.20 -6.39 17.79
N HIS A 167 10.24 -6.48 16.87
CA HIS A 167 8.80 -6.57 17.13
C HIS A 167 8.24 -8.02 17.06
N GLY A 168 9.11 -9.04 17.17
CA GLY A 168 8.72 -10.45 17.32
C GLY A 168 8.69 -11.27 16.02
N GLY A 169 8.98 -10.65 14.87
CA GLY A 169 9.05 -11.30 13.57
C GLY A 169 7.70 -11.44 12.86
N ALA A 170 7.75 -11.95 11.63
CA ALA A 170 6.60 -11.99 10.73
C ALA A 170 5.41 -12.85 11.23
N MET A 171 5.59 -13.67 12.26
CA MET A 171 4.51 -14.40 12.94
C MET A 171 3.42 -13.48 13.51
N TYR A 172 3.78 -12.23 13.84
CA TYR A 172 2.89 -11.22 14.39
C TYR A 172 2.22 -10.33 13.34
N SER A 173 2.44 -10.56 12.04
CA SER A 173 1.74 -9.82 10.99
C SER A 173 0.21 -9.91 11.12
N ALA A 174 -0.53 -8.88 10.76
CA ALA A 174 -1.98 -8.96 10.59
C ALA A 174 -2.42 -10.05 9.59
N SER A 175 -3.70 -10.47 9.68
CA SER A 175 -4.26 -11.59 8.91
C SER A 175 -4.07 -11.47 7.39
N TRP A 176 -4.17 -10.27 6.82
CA TRP A 176 -3.95 -10.04 5.39
C TRP A 176 -2.50 -10.29 4.99
N GLY A 177 -1.54 -9.86 5.81
CA GLY A 177 -0.13 -10.14 5.57
C GLY A 177 0.18 -11.63 5.63
N LYS A 178 -0.40 -12.36 6.60
CA LYS A 178 -0.27 -13.82 6.68
C LYS A 178 -0.77 -14.52 5.41
N THR A 179 -1.90 -14.07 4.85
CA THR A 179 -2.43 -14.59 3.58
C THR A 179 -1.46 -14.37 2.42
N TRP A 180 -0.94 -13.16 2.24
CA TRP A 180 0.01 -12.85 1.16
C TRP A 180 1.32 -13.61 1.31
N MET A 181 1.84 -13.71 2.54
CA MET A 181 3.05 -14.47 2.82
C MET A 181 2.86 -15.98 2.60
N ALA A 182 1.66 -16.51 2.88
CA ALA A 182 1.33 -17.91 2.63
C ALA A 182 1.26 -18.20 1.12
N ILE A 183 0.63 -17.31 0.35
CA ILE A 183 0.62 -17.36 -1.12
C ILE A 183 2.06 -17.32 -1.68
N LEU A 184 2.92 -16.45 -1.14
CA LEU A 184 4.33 -16.34 -1.55
C LEU A 184 5.16 -17.57 -1.14
N GLY A 185 4.76 -18.26 -0.07
CA GLY A 185 5.46 -19.42 0.46
C GLY A 185 6.49 -19.10 1.55
N VAL A 186 6.43 -17.94 2.19
CA VAL A 186 7.28 -17.60 3.36
C VAL A 186 6.55 -17.75 4.70
N TYR A 187 5.30 -18.23 4.68
CA TYR A 187 4.45 -18.45 5.86
C TYR A 187 3.56 -19.67 5.60
N ASP A 188 3.20 -20.44 6.62
CA ASP A 188 2.33 -21.61 6.45
C ASP A 188 0.85 -21.25 6.63
N TRP A 189 0.00 -21.77 5.74
CA TRP A 189 -1.44 -21.57 5.81
C TRP A 189 -2.09 -22.02 7.13
N GLU A 190 -1.49 -22.95 7.87
CA GLU A 190 -1.98 -23.37 9.20
C GLU A 190 -1.92 -22.24 10.24
N GLY A 191 -1.01 -21.29 10.05
CA GLY A 191 -0.85 -20.11 10.90
C GLY A 191 -1.72 -18.93 10.50
N SER A 192 -2.61 -19.08 9.51
CA SER A 192 -3.59 -18.08 9.10
C SER A 192 -4.97 -18.38 9.67
N ASN A 193 -5.78 -17.35 9.89
CA ASN A 193 -7.19 -17.55 10.25
C ASN A 193 -7.94 -18.20 9.08
N PRO A 194 -8.89 -19.12 9.35
CA PRO A 194 -9.56 -19.84 8.28
C PRO A 194 -10.49 -18.93 7.47
N MET A 195 -10.43 -19.09 6.16
CA MET A 195 -11.28 -18.39 5.19
C MET A 195 -11.99 -19.42 4.29
N PRO A 196 -12.83 -20.31 4.85
CA PRO A 196 -13.35 -21.47 4.13
C PRO A 196 -14.18 -21.05 2.91
N PRO A 197 -13.93 -21.63 1.72
CA PRO A 197 -14.75 -21.35 0.52
C PRO A 197 -16.23 -21.75 0.71
N GLU A 198 -16.53 -22.66 1.64
CA GLU A 198 -17.89 -23.07 2.02
C GLU A 198 -18.77 -21.91 2.53
N PHE A 199 -18.14 -20.86 3.06
CA PHE A 199 -18.82 -19.63 3.48
C PHE A 199 -19.62 -18.97 2.33
N TRP A 200 -19.18 -19.19 1.09
CA TRP A 200 -19.77 -18.57 -0.10
C TRP A 200 -21.00 -19.30 -0.65
N PHE A 201 -21.25 -20.54 -0.20
CA PHE A 201 -22.37 -21.38 -0.67
C PHE A 201 -23.56 -21.40 0.29
N HIS A 202 -23.49 -20.65 1.40
CA HIS A 202 -24.59 -20.60 2.36
C HIS A 202 -25.86 -19.97 1.77
N ARG A 203 -27.03 -20.29 2.35
CA ARG A 203 -28.28 -19.65 1.95
C ARG A 203 -28.27 -18.17 2.33
N THR A 204 -28.80 -17.32 1.46
CA THR A 204 -28.90 -15.85 1.63
C THR A 204 -29.68 -15.42 2.88
N LEU A 205 -30.49 -16.32 3.45
CA LEU A 205 -31.25 -16.10 4.68
C LEU A 205 -30.35 -15.93 5.92
N VAL A 206 -29.13 -16.48 5.92
CA VAL A 206 -28.21 -16.39 7.07
C VAL A 206 -27.77 -14.92 7.29
N PRO A 207 -27.75 -14.40 8.54
CA PRO A 207 -27.37 -13.00 8.80
C PRO A 207 -25.96 -12.62 8.32
N LEU A 208 -25.01 -13.55 8.39
CA LEU A 208 -23.61 -13.36 7.97
C LEU A 208 -23.33 -13.72 6.51
N HIS A 209 -24.36 -13.83 5.66
CA HIS A 209 -24.17 -14.23 4.26
C HIS A 209 -23.31 -13.21 3.47
N PRO A 210 -22.33 -13.64 2.64
CA PRO A 210 -21.41 -12.75 1.94
C PRO A 210 -22.07 -11.66 1.08
N SER A 211 -23.29 -11.90 0.56
CA SER A 211 -24.03 -10.89 -0.21
C SER A 211 -24.45 -9.65 0.60
N LYS A 212 -24.53 -9.78 1.94
CA LYS A 212 -24.87 -8.70 2.87
C LYS A 212 -23.63 -7.96 3.37
N MET A 213 -22.43 -8.44 3.05
CA MET A 213 -21.18 -7.78 3.41
C MET A 213 -20.91 -6.58 2.52
N PHE A 214 -20.20 -5.59 3.09
CA PHE A 214 -19.68 -4.46 2.33
C PHE A 214 -18.91 -4.94 1.08
N CYS A 215 -19.14 -4.28 -0.06
CA CYS A 215 -18.71 -4.79 -1.37
C CYS A 215 -17.19 -4.98 -1.46
N TYR A 216 -16.39 -4.09 -0.89
CA TYR A 216 -14.94 -4.22 -0.86
C TYR A 216 -14.49 -5.44 -0.04
N CYS A 217 -15.09 -5.68 1.14
CA CYS A 217 -14.80 -6.88 1.92
C CYS A 217 -15.07 -8.15 1.11
N ARG A 218 -16.19 -8.17 0.36
CA ARG A 218 -16.56 -9.31 -0.48
C ARG A 218 -15.55 -9.54 -1.62
N LEU A 219 -15.17 -8.47 -2.33
CA LEU A 219 -14.23 -8.55 -3.45
C LEU A 219 -12.83 -8.98 -3.03
N THR A 220 -12.42 -8.65 -1.79
CA THR A 220 -11.13 -9.07 -1.24
C THR A 220 -11.17 -10.48 -0.66
N LEU A 221 -12.19 -10.82 0.14
CA LEU A 221 -12.23 -12.11 0.83
C LEU A 221 -12.50 -13.28 -0.11
N MET A 222 -13.22 -13.08 -1.22
CA MET A 222 -13.53 -14.15 -2.18
C MET A 222 -12.27 -14.80 -2.79
N PRO A 223 -11.33 -14.05 -3.40
CA PRO A 223 -10.10 -14.65 -3.90
C PRO A 223 -9.21 -15.19 -2.76
N MET A 224 -9.18 -14.55 -1.59
CA MET A 224 -8.43 -15.07 -0.44
C MET A 224 -8.97 -16.43 0.03
N SER A 225 -10.29 -16.59 0.08
CA SER A 225 -10.94 -17.87 0.37
C SER A 225 -10.60 -18.95 -0.65
N TYR A 226 -10.54 -18.59 -1.94
CA TYR A 226 -10.13 -19.52 -2.99
C TYR A 226 -8.69 -20.02 -2.77
N PHE A 227 -7.74 -19.10 -2.55
CA PHE A 227 -6.34 -19.47 -2.29
C PHE A 227 -6.16 -20.25 -1.00
N TYR A 228 -6.90 -19.89 0.05
CA TYR A 228 -6.92 -20.62 1.32
C TYR A 228 -7.43 -22.05 1.12
N GLY A 229 -8.57 -22.22 0.44
CA GLY A 229 -9.13 -23.55 0.16
C GLY A 229 -8.21 -24.41 -0.70
N LYS A 230 -7.52 -23.82 -1.68
CA LYS A 230 -6.52 -24.52 -2.50
C LYS A 230 -5.16 -24.72 -1.82
N ARG A 231 -4.95 -24.11 -0.64
CA ARG A 231 -3.64 -24.02 0.01
C ARG A 231 -2.54 -23.61 -0.97
N PHE A 232 -2.85 -22.64 -1.84
CA PHE A 232 -1.95 -22.25 -2.92
C PHE A 232 -0.65 -21.68 -2.35
N VAL A 233 0.48 -22.14 -2.87
CA VAL A 233 1.81 -21.65 -2.54
C VAL A 233 2.58 -21.49 -3.85
N GLY A 234 3.24 -20.34 -4.01
CA GLY A 234 4.12 -20.08 -5.14
C GLY A 234 5.38 -20.96 -5.14
N PRO A 235 6.20 -20.89 -6.20
CA PRO A 235 7.43 -21.68 -6.28
C PRO A 235 8.41 -21.33 -5.15
N ILE A 236 8.93 -22.35 -4.47
CA ILE A 236 9.94 -22.17 -3.41
C ILE A 236 11.32 -22.02 -4.07
N THR A 237 11.69 -20.78 -4.36
CA THR A 237 13.01 -20.44 -4.93
C THR A 237 14.08 -20.30 -3.84
N PRO A 238 15.37 -20.23 -4.19
CA PRO A 238 16.44 -19.93 -3.23
C PRO A 238 16.20 -18.62 -2.46
N LEU A 239 15.63 -17.60 -3.12
CA LEU A 239 15.26 -16.36 -2.45
C LEU A 239 14.17 -16.59 -1.40
N ILE A 240 13.12 -17.37 -1.71
CA ILE A 240 12.07 -17.69 -0.73
C ILE A 240 12.64 -18.43 0.48
N GLN A 241 13.57 -19.36 0.26
CA GLN A 241 14.27 -20.04 1.35
C GLN A 241 15.08 -19.06 2.20
N GLN A 242 15.80 -18.12 1.58
CA GLN A 242 16.53 -17.08 2.29
C GLN A 242 15.59 -16.19 3.14
N LEU A 243 14.47 -15.76 2.57
CA LEU A 243 13.48 -14.92 3.26
C LEU A 243 12.91 -15.60 4.51
N ARG A 244 12.72 -16.93 4.47
CA ARG A 244 12.29 -17.73 5.63
C ARG A 244 13.30 -17.74 6.77
N GLU A 245 14.57 -17.45 6.52
CA GLU A 245 15.59 -17.33 7.57
C GLU A 245 15.78 -15.87 8.03
N GLU A 246 15.30 -14.89 7.25
CA GLU A 246 15.52 -13.46 7.51
C GLU A 246 14.43 -12.83 8.41
N ILE A 247 13.17 -13.30 8.32
CA ILE A 247 12.01 -12.60 8.91
C ILE A 247 11.47 -13.22 10.22
N TYR A 248 12.16 -14.23 10.75
CA TYR A 248 11.78 -14.96 11.97
C TYR A 248 12.96 -15.11 12.93
N HIS A 249 12.68 -15.12 14.24
CA HIS A 249 13.71 -15.40 15.28
C HIS A 249 14.12 -16.86 15.37
N GLN A 250 13.26 -17.76 14.90
CA GLN A 250 13.44 -19.19 15.00
C GLN A 250 13.42 -19.82 13.60
N PRO A 251 14.09 -20.96 13.39
CA PRO A 251 14.07 -21.66 12.12
C PRO A 251 12.64 -21.91 11.64
N TYR A 252 12.39 -21.66 10.35
CA TYR A 252 11.05 -21.75 9.76
C TYR A 252 10.37 -23.10 10.03
N ASN A 253 11.13 -24.19 9.94
CA ASN A 253 10.65 -25.56 10.15
C ASN A 253 10.32 -25.91 11.61
N GLN A 254 10.69 -25.06 12.58
CA GLN A 254 10.38 -25.23 13.99
C GLN A 254 9.16 -24.41 14.44
N ILE A 255 8.60 -23.58 13.57
CA ILE A 255 7.41 -22.77 13.86
C ILE A 255 6.18 -23.67 13.99
N LYS A 256 5.52 -23.59 15.15
CA LYS A 256 4.24 -24.28 15.40
C LYS A 256 3.09 -23.43 14.86
N TRP A 257 2.90 -23.47 13.55
CA TRP A 257 1.98 -22.58 12.82
C TRP A 257 0.57 -22.46 13.42
N PRO A 258 -0.13 -23.54 13.81
CA PRO A 258 -1.46 -23.40 14.43
C PRO A 258 -1.49 -22.50 15.68
N ARG A 259 -0.38 -22.41 16.43
CA ARG A 259 -0.30 -21.62 17.67
C ARG A 259 -0.17 -20.12 17.41
N VAL A 260 0.36 -19.72 16.26
CA VAL A 260 0.59 -18.30 15.92
C VAL A 260 -0.57 -17.68 15.15
N ARG A 261 -1.65 -18.43 14.92
CA ARG A 261 -2.84 -17.99 14.17
C ARG A 261 -3.40 -16.66 14.66
N HIS A 262 -3.55 -16.55 15.97
CA HIS A 262 -4.09 -15.37 16.64
C HIS A 262 -3.04 -14.32 17.01
N PHE A 263 -1.76 -14.54 16.69
CA PHE A 263 -0.72 -13.55 16.93
C PHE A 263 -0.96 -12.36 16.00
N CYS A 264 -0.84 -11.17 16.57
CA CYS A 264 -0.94 -9.90 15.88
C CYS A 264 -0.12 -8.90 16.70
N ALA A 265 0.74 -8.13 16.03
CA ALA A 265 1.49 -7.04 16.64
C ALA A 265 0.51 -5.99 17.19
N GLU A 266 0.88 -5.27 18.24
CA GLU A 266 0.02 -4.25 18.85
C GLU A 266 -0.27 -3.12 17.86
N GLU A 267 0.75 -2.74 17.09
CA GLU A 267 0.73 -1.73 16.03
C GLU A 267 -0.23 -2.10 14.89
N ASP A 268 -0.45 -3.39 14.67
CA ASP A 268 -1.38 -3.90 13.66
C ASP A 268 -2.83 -4.01 14.18
N ASN A 269 -3.02 -4.02 15.50
CA ASN A 269 -4.26 -4.45 16.16
C ASN A 269 -5.25 -3.29 16.43
N ASN A 270 -5.76 -2.68 15.37
CA ASN A 270 -6.76 -1.61 15.47
C ASN A 270 -8.12 -2.10 16.01
N TYR A 271 -8.51 -3.35 15.70
CA TYR A 271 -9.77 -3.95 16.13
C TYR A 271 -9.53 -5.34 16.72
N PRO A 272 -9.39 -5.43 18.06
CA PRO A 272 -9.11 -6.69 18.72
C PRO A 272 -10.21 -7.73 18.53
N ASN A 273 -9.83 -8.94 18.12
CA ASN A 273 -10.76 -10.05 17.95
C ASN A 273 -11.30 -10.51 19.32
N GLY A 274 -12.63 -10.47 19.48
CA GLY A 274 -13.33 -10.94 20.67
C GLY A 274 -13.25 -12.46 20.86
N ARG A 275 -13.56 -12.95 22.07
CA ARG A 275 -13.50 -14.38 22.42
C ARG A 275 -14.36 -15.26 21.50
N LEU A 276 -15.58 -14.80 21.18
CA LEU A 276 -16.50 -15.53 20.30
C LEU A 276 -15.91 -15.70 18.89
N GLN A 277 -15.30 -14.66 18.34
CA GLN A 277 -14.69 -14.70 17.02
C GLN A 277 -13.51 -15.67 16.94
N ARG A 278 -12.64 -15.66 17.97
CA ARG A 278 -11.53 -16.61 18.06
C ARG A 278 -12.03 -18.05 18.15
N LEU A 279 -13.04 -18.30 18.99
CA LEU A 279 -13.66 -19.62 19.11
C LEU A 279 -14.26 -20.10 17.78
N MET A 280 -14.96 -19.22 17.04
CA MET A 280 -15.50 -19.55 15.72
C MET A 280 -14.38 -19.94 14.74
N TRP A 281 -13.29 -19.18 14.69
CA TRP A 281 -12.13 -19.53 13.85
C TRP A 281 -11.48 -20.84 14.25
N ASP A 282 -11.27 -21.07 15.55
CA ASP A 282 -10.69 -22.34 16.01
C ASP A 282 -11.58 -23.53 15.65
N GLY A 283 -12.90 -23.38 15.80
CA GLY A 283 -13.89 -24.37 15.36
C GLY A 283 -13.82 -24.67 13.86
N PHE A 284 -13.69 -23.65 13.01
CA PHE A 284 -13.55 -23.85 11.56
C PHE A 284 -12.28 -24.63 11.18
N THR A 285 -11.22 -24.57 11.99
CA THR A 285 -10.00 -25.33 11.72
C THR A 285 -10.09 -26.81 12.10
N MET A 286 -11.06 -27.19 12.93
CA MET A 286 -11.32 -28.59 13.28
C MET A 286 -12.14 -29.33 12.21
N TRP A 287 -12.78 -28.60 11.30
CA TRP A 287 -13.54 -29.17 10.20
C TRP A 287 -12.59 -29.41 9.01
N PRO A 288 -12.41 -30.65 8.53
CA PRO A 288 -11.68 -30.89 7.30
C PRO A 288 -12.36 -30.13 6.16
N SER A 289 -11.63 -29.22 5.49
CA SER A 289 -12.17 -28.54 4.31
C SER A 289 -12.65 -29.60 3.31
N LEU A 290 -13.81 -29.37 2.68
CA LEU A 290 -14.36 -30.31 1.68
C LEU A 290 -13.57 -30.28 0.36
N PHE A 291 -12.45 -29.56 0.33
CA PHE A 291 -11.59 -29.28 -0.82
C PHE A 291 -10.12 -29.35 -0.41
#